data_AF-A0A0A7EDR4-F1
#
_entry.id   AF-A0A0A7EDR4-F1
#
_cell.length_a   1.000
_cell.length_b   1.000
_cell.length_c   1.000
_cell.angle_alpha   90.00
_cell.angle_beta   90.00
_cell.angle_gamma   90.00
#
_symmetry.space_group_name_H-M   'P 1'
#
loop_
_entity.id
_entity.type
_entity.pdbx_description
1 polymer ?
#
loop_
_entity_poly.entity_id
_entity_poly.type
_entity_poly.pdbx_seq_one_letter_code
_entity_poly.pdbx_strand_id
1 'polypeptide(L)' 'MGIGGISIWQLLIILAIIVLLFGTKKLRGIGSDLGGAVKGFKKAVSDEEQKSEAIQNKTEHDTVNESEKKHDKV' A
#
# COMPACT_ATOMS: atom_id res chain seq x y z
N MET A 1 -22.62 -24.30 -1.02
CA MET A 1 -21.24 -24.65 -1.42
C MET A 1 -20.51 -23.34 -1.73
N GLY A 2 -20.09 -22.61 -0.70
CA GLY A 2 -19.31 -21.39 -0.90
C GLY A 2 -17.84 -21.70 -1.11
N ILE A 3 -17.10 -20.77 -1.69
CA ILE A 3 -15.64 -20.75 -1.83
C ILE A 3 -14.85 -20.87 -0.49
N GLY A 4 -15.53 -21.01 0.64
CA GLY A 4 -14.95 -21.17 1.99
C GLY A 4 -14.47 -22.58 2.36
N GLY A 5 -14.43 -23.53 1.41
CA GLY A 5 -13.90 -24.88 1.62
C GLY A 5 -12.40 -25.02 1.33
N ILE A 6 -11.77 -23.99 0.76
CA ILE A 6 -10.34 -24.01 0.47
C ILE A 6 -9.61 -23.58 1.74
N SER A 7 -9.22 -24.55 2.57
CA SER A 7 -8.41 -24.26 3.75
C SER A 7 -6.99 -23.87 3.32
N ILE A 8 -6.36 -23.00 4.12
CA ILE A 8 -4.98 -22.54 3.91
C ILE A 8 -4.02 -23.74 3.75
N TRP A 9 -4.28 -24.84 4.45
CA TRP A 9 -3.50 -26.07 4.38
C TRP A 9 -3.48 -26.72 2.99
N GLN A 10 -4.60 -26.72 2.26
CA GLN A 10 -4.68 -27.26 0.91
C GLN A 10 -3.86 -26.39 -0.06
N LEU A 11 -3.93 -25.05 0.08
CA LEU A 11 -3.13 -24.14 -0.75
C LEU A 11 -1.63 -24.35 -0.54
N LEU A 12 -1.18 -24.61 0.69
CA LEU A 12 0.23 -24.93 0.96
C LEU A 12 0.68 -26.24 0.31
N ILE A 13 -0.15 -27.30 0.36
CA ILE A 13 0.13 -28.56 -0.33
C ILE A 13 0.25 -28.33 -1.85
N ILE A 14 -0.68 -27.59 -2.44
CA ILE A 14 -0.70 -27.32 -3.88
C ILE A 14 0.53 -26.48 -4.28
N LEU A 15 0.85 -25.46 -3.50
CA LEU A 15 2.04 -24.63 -3.70
C LEU A 15 3.32 -25.48 -3.64
N ALA A 16 3.43 -26.39 -2.68
CA ALA A 16 4.59 -27.28 -2.57
C ALA A 16 4.77 -28.15 -3.81
N ILE A 17 3.67 -28.70 -4.37
CA ILE A 17 3.71 -29.48 -5.61
C ILE A 17 4.18 -28.62 -6.78
N ILE A 18 3.63 -27.41 -6.94
CA ILE A 18 4.05 -26.48 -8.00
C ILE A 18 5.54 -26.14 -7.88
N VAL A 19 6.02 -25.88 -6.66
CA VAL A 19 7.43 -25.60 -6.40
C VAL A 19 8.32 -26.79 -6.74
N LEU A 20 7.89 -28.02 -6.46
CA LEU A 20 8.63 -29.24 -6.86
C LEU A 20 8.67 -29.43 -8.38
N LEU A 21 7.56 -29.20 -9.08
CA LEU A 21 7.46 -29.39 -10.53
C LEU A 21 8.27 -28.37 -11.32
N PHE A 22 8.16 -27.10 -10.96
CA PHE A 22 8.84 -26.01 -11.66
C PHE A 22 10.24 -25.73 -11.12
N GLY A 23 10.54 -26.20 -9.91
CA GLY A 23 11.77 -25.93 -9.18
C GLY A 23 11.84 -24.50 -8.63
N THR A 24 12.55 -24.32 -7.52
CA THR A 24 12.69 -23.01 -6.85
C THR A 24 13.47 -21.99 -7.69
N LYS A 25 14.34 -22.42 -8.60
CA LYS A 25 15.12 -21.53 -9.47
C LYS A 25 14.24 -20.74 -10.45
N LYS A 26 13.27 -21.40 -11.09
CA LYS A 26 12.34 -20.77 -12.05
C LYS A 26 11.34 -19.86 -11.32
N LEU A 27 10.81 -20.33 -10.19
CA LEU A 27 9.91 -19.54 -9.35
C LEU A 27 10.59 -18.30 -8.76
N ARG A 28 11.87 -18.37 -8.40
CA ARG A 28 12.59 -17.22 -7.85
C ARG A 28 12.91 -16.17 -8.91
N GLY A 29 13.22 -16.55 -10.15
CA GLY A 29 13.41 -15.60 -11.25
C GLY A 29 12.12 -14.82 -11.50
N ILE A 30 11.05 -15.54 -11.86
CA ILE A 30 9.73 -14.95 -12.15
C ILE A 30 9.15 -14.22 -10.92
N GLY A 31 9.31 -14.79 -9.73
CA GLY A 31 8.84 -14.19 -8.48
C GLY A 31 9.60 -12.93 -8.08
N SER A 32 10.87 -12.78 -8.46
CA SER A 32 11.62 -11.53 -8.23
C SER A 32 11.12 -10.42 -9.15
N ASP A 33 10.83 -10.75 -10.41
CA ASP A 33 10.34 -9.79 -11.41
C ASP A 33 8.92 -9.32 -11.08
N LEU A 34 8.00 -10.26 -10.82
CA LEU A 34 6.63 -9.93 -10.38
C LEU A 34 6.63 -9.29 -8.98
N GLY A 35 7.44 -9.79 -8.06
CA GLY A 35 7.53 -9.27 -6.70
C GLY A 35 8.04 -7.82 -6.67
N GLY A 36 9.00 -7.49 -7.53
CA GLY A 36 9.49 -6.12 -7.71
C GLY A 36 8.39 -5.16 -8.19
N ALA A 37 7.62 -5.57 -9.20
CA ALA A 37 6.51 -4.77 -9.74
C ALA A 37 5.41 -4.54 -8.68
N VAL A 38 5.00 -5.60 -7.96
CA VAL A 38 3.98 -5.49 -6.91
C VAL A 38 4.47 -4.67 -5.72
N LYS A 39 5.76 -4.75 -5.36
CA LYS A 39 6.36 -3.93 -4.30
C LYS A 39 6.35 -2.44 -4.66
N GLY A 40 6.66 -2.09 -5.91
CA GLY A 40 6.56 -0.73 -6.41
C GLY A 40 5.13 -0.19 -6.37
N PHE A 41 4.16 -1.01 -6.80
CA PHE A 41 2.73 -0.67 -6.74
C PHE A 41 2.25 -0.44 -5.30
N LYS A 42 2.54 -1.36 -4.37
CA LYS A 42 2.17 -1.20 -2.95
C LYS A 42 2.78 0.06 -2.34
N LYS A 43 4.02 0.39 -2.72
CA LYS A 43 4.70 1.58 -2.21
C LYS A 43 4.06 2.86 -2.74
N ALA A 44 3.73 2.93 -4.03
CA ALA A 44 3.04 4.08 -4.61
C ALA A 44 1.66 4.32 -3.97
N VAL A 45 0.89 3.25 -3.76
CA VAL A 45 -0.43 3.34 -3.10
C VAL A 45 -0.29 3.79 -1.64
N SER A 46 0.63 3.21 -0.87
CA SER A 46 0.84 3.64 0.52
C SER A 46 1.44 5.06 0.65
N ASP A 47 2.28 5.49 -0.30
CA ASP A 47 2.80 6.87 -0.31
C ASP A 47 1.70 7.89 -0.66
N GLU A 48 0.72 7.53 -1.51
CA GLU A 48 -0.46 8.38 -1.78
C GLU A 48 -1.44 8.45 -0.59
N GLU A 49 -1.61 7.35 0.14
CA GLU A 49 -2.38 7.33 1.40
C GLU A 49 -1.73 8.25 2.45
N GLN A 50 -0.42 8.11 2.69
CA GLN A 50 0.31 8.99 3.63
C GLN A 50 0.32 10.45 3.19
N LYS A 51 0.42 10.72 1.88
CA LYS A 51 0.35 12.09 1.35
C LYS A 51 -1.04 12.69 1.51
N SER A 52 -2.10 11.89 1.39
CA SER A 52 -3.49 12.33 1.63
C SER A 52 -3.77 12.62 3.11
N GLU A 53 -3.10 11.93 4.04
CA GLU A 53 -3.17 12.21 5.48
C GLU A 53 -2.35 13.46 5.90
N ALA A 54 -1.23 13.73 5.22
CA ALA A 54 -0.41 14.93 5.46
C ALA A 54 -1.05 16.22 4.93
N ILE A 55 -1.88 16.14 3.87
CA ILE A 55 -2.61 17.29 3.32
C ILE A 55 -3.76 17.68 4.25
N GLN A 56 -4.41 16.73 4.93
CA GLN A 56 -5.52 17.01 5.85
C GLN A 56 -5.08 17.69 7.15
N ASN A 57 -3.85 17.44 7.63
CA ASN A 57 -3.31 18.10 8.83
C ASN A 57 -2.68 19.49 8.59
N LYS A 58 -2.54 19.96 7.33
CA LYS A 58 -1.89 21.25 7.01
C LYS A 58 -2.88 22.35 6.62
N THR A 59 -4.19 22.11 6.69
CA THR A 59 -5.20 23.14 6.37
C THR A 59 -5.75 23.87 7.60
N GLU A 60 -5.51 23.39 8.83
CA GLU A 60 -6.10 23.98 10.04
C GLU A 60 -5.23 25.03 10.78
N HIS A 61 -4.00 25.34 10.33
CA HIS A 61 -3.11 26.27 11.08
C HIS A 61 -2.68 27.55 10.34
N ASP A 62 -3.31 27.92 9.21
CA ASP A 62 -2.92 29.13 8.45
C ASP A 62 -4.04 30.16 8.24
N THR A 63 -5.20 30.04 8.90
CA THR A 63 -6.32 31.01 8.75
C THR A 63 -6.57 31.92 9.95
N VAL A 64 -5.72 31.91 10.99
CA VAL A 64 -5.89 32.76 12.18
C VAL A 64 -4.63 33.58 12.46
N ASN A 65 -4.13 34.34 11.49
CA ASN A 65 -3.18 35.42 11.83
C ASN A 65 -3.14 36.61 10.86
N GLU A 66 -4.21 36.86 10.10
CA GLU A 66 -4.28 38.01 9.18
C GLU A 66 -5.59 38.79 9.36
N SER A 67 -5.94 39.17 10.59
CA SER A 67 -7.07 40.09 10.84
C SER A 67 -6.90 41.10 11.99
N GLU A 68 -5.75 41.17 12.67
CA GLU A 68 -5.52 42.17 13.75
C GLU A 68 -4.69 43.41 13.35
N LYS A 69 -4.80 43.88 12.10
CA LYS A 69 -4.16 45.15 11.70
C LYS A 69 -5.07 46.10 10.92
N LYS A 70 -6.32 46.28 11.35
CA LYS A 70 -7.17 47.38 10.84
C LYS A 70 -8.31 47.77 11.78
N HIS A 71 -8.03 48.10 13.04
CA HIS A 71 -9.01 48.80 13.86
C HIS A 71 -8.37 49.64 14.98
N ASP A 72 -7.46 50.55 14.64
CA ASP A 72 -7.16 51.69 15.53
C ASP A 72 -6.64 52.86 14.69
N LYS A 73 -7.57 53.53 14.00
CA LYS A 73 -7.41 54.90 13.52
C LYS A 73 -8.78 55.50 13.20
N VAL A 74 -9.53 55.85 14.23
CA VAL A 74 -10.57 56.88 14.20
C VAL A 74 -10.57 57.64 15.51
#